data_AF-A0AAU9ABG4-F1
#
_entry.id   AF-A0AAU9ABG4-F1
#
_cell.length_a   1.000
_cell.length_b   1.000
_cell.length_c   1.000
_cell.angle_alpha   90.00
_cell.angle_beta   90.00
_cell.angle_gamma   90.00
#
_symmetry.space_group_name_H-M   'P 1'
#
loop_
_entity.id
_entity.type
_entity.pdbx_description
1 polymer ?
#
loop_
_entity_poly.entity_id
_entity_poly.type
_entity_poly.pdbx_seq_one_letter_code
_entity_poly.pdbx_strand_id
1 'polypeptide(L)'
;MSEAEEDPYRRAPPAAAARGALQLGDEPLRFSTNRSERNSGPVGRGGWLIAVAVMLAWSLLYGIVNLAGLALMLASPELDANKHAALQFFVLVSGAMFVFNLAVLALYGMKSPWFPRAYVAWLGVDLVAMAVAYGLLAQATGGGFLGVAIAAAIARALFWNGPWIAYAIMSDRVKNTFVARRG
;
A
#
# COMPACT_ATOMS: atom_id res chain seq x y z
N MET A 1 45.89 -8.78 59.99
CA MET A 1 45.56 -7.60 59.16
C MET A 1 45.45 -8.10 57.73
N SER A 2 44.23 -8.31 57.24
CA SER A 2 43.98 -8.64 55.83
C SER A 2 43.53 -7.37 55.13
N GLU A 3 44.33 -6.90 54.17
CA GLU A 3 43.95 -5.83 53.26
C GLU A 3 42.75 -6.31 52.45
N ALA A 4 41.63 -5.59 52.56
CA ALA A 4 40.48 -5.83 51.72
C ALA A 4 40.86 -5.43 50.30
N GLU A 5 41.00 -6.42 49.43
CA GLU A 5 41.29 -6.28 48.00
C GLU A 5 40.18 -5.41 47.37
N GLU A 6 40.54 -4.17 47.06
CA GLU A 6 39.63 -3.18 46.48
C GLU A 6 39.37 -3.57 45.02
N ASP A 7 38.19 -4.16 44.77
CA ASP A 7 37.76 -4.61 43.43
C ASP A 7 37.80 -3.44 42.43
N PRO A 8 38.75 -3.43 41.46
CA PRO A 8 38.93 -2.33 40.51
C PRO A 8 37.78 -2.20 39.50
N TYR A 9 36.86 -3.16 39.47
CA TYR A 9 35.66 -3.14 38.62
C TYR A 9 34.40 -2.68 39.34
N ARG A 10 34.49 -2.38 40.65
CA ARG A 10 33.39 -1.81 41.43
C ARG A 10 33.17 -0.35 41.06
N ARG A 11 32.58 -0.11 39.88
CA ARG A 11 32.11 1.22 39.49
C ARG A 11 31.02 1.66 40.46
N ALA A 12 31.23 2.79 41.14
CA ALA A 12 30.14 3.47 41.82
C ALA A 12 28.97 3.62 40.82
N PRO A 13 27.71 3.35 41.23
CA PRO A 13 26.57 3.58 40.34
C PRO A 13 26.68 5.02 39.82
N PRO A 14 26.62 5.23 38.49
CA PRO A 14 26.74 6.58 37.95
C PRO A 14 25.70 7.44 38.67
N ALA A 15 26.16 8.56 39.23
CA ALA A 15 25.27 9.54 39.85
C ALA A 15 24.12 9.77 38.86
N ALA A 16 22.89 9.51 39.29
CA ALA A 16 21.72 9.60 38.43
C ALA A 16 21.77 10.97 37.76
N ALA A 17 22.04 10.98 36.45
CA ALA A 17 22.14 12.21 35.68
C ALA A 17 20.90 13.03 36.02
N ALA A 18 21.11 14.26 36.52
CA ALA A 18 20.00 15.17 36.81
C ALA A 18 19.14 15.19 35.56
N ARG A 19 17.92 14.65 35.64
CA ARG A 19 17.00 14.54 34.52
C ARG A 19 16.56 15.96 34.16
N GLY A 20 17.44 16.71 33.50
CA GLY A 20 17.08 17.95 32.85
C GLY A 20 15.96 17.64 31.87
N ALA A 21 14.99 18.55 31.79
CA ALA A 21 13.93 18.45 30.78
C ALA A 21 14.59 18.24 29.42
N LEU A 22 14.25 17.14 28.74
CA LEU A 22 14.70 16.89 27.38
C LEU A 22 14.22 18.08 26.52
N GLN A 23 15.13 18.72 25.80
CA GLN A 23 14.83 19.87 24.93
C GLN A 23 15.08 19.46 23.48
N LEU A 24 14.30 20.00 22.55
CA LEU A 24 14.53 19.88 21.10
C LEU A 24 14.70 21.28 20.54
N GLY A 25 15.96 21.70 20.35
CA GLY A 25 16.28 23.11 20.12
C GLY A 25 16.00 23.94 21.36
N ASP A 26 15.37 25.10 21.18
CA ASP A 26 15.06 26.05 22.27
C ASP A 26 13.75 25.74 23.00
N GLU A 27 12.98 24.76 22.54
CA GLU A 27 11.72 24.38 23.17
C GLU A 27 11.86 23.13 24.06
N PRO A 28 11.32 23.16 25.29
CA PRO A 28 11.25 21.96 26.13
C PRO A 28 10.32 20.93 25.49
N LEU A 29 10.77 19.68 25.37
CA LEU A 29 9.93 18.60 24.87
C LEU A 29 8.78 18.37 25.85
N ARG A 30 7.59 18.77 25.42
CA ARG A 30 6.34 18.57 26.16
C ARG A 30 5.83 17.16 25.84
N PHE A 31 6.13 16.21 26.71
CA PHE A 31 5.46 14.91 26.67
C PHE A 31 4.07 15.04 27.28
N SER A 32 3.03 14.62 26.55
CA SER A 32 1.69 14.57 27.13
C SER A 32 1.71 13.68 28.38
N THR A 33 1.15 14.17 29.48
CA THR A 33 0.98 13.41 30.72
C THR A 33 -0.08 12.32 30.55
N ASN A 34 -1.01 12.48 29.60
CA ASN A 34 -2.05 11.52 29.31
C ASN A 34 -1.48 10.31 28.53
N ARG A 35 -1.67 9.11 29.08
CA ARG A 35 -1.21 7.85 28.46
C ARG A 35 -1.80 7.63 27.07
N SER A 36 -3.04 8.08 26.85
CA SER A 36 -3.74 7.94 25.57
C SER A 36 -3.10 8.79 24.45
N GLU A 37 -2.75 10.04 24.74
CA GLU A 37 -2.08 10.93 23.78
C GLU A 37 -0.63 10.50 23.53
N ARG A 38 0.08 10.05 24.57
CA ARG A 38 1.45 9.55 24.42
C ARG A 38 1.55 8.29 23.56
N ASN A 39 0.49 7.48 23.56
CA ASN A 39 0.37 6.28 22.74
C ASN A 39 -0.39 6.53 21.43
N SER A 40 -0.80 7.77 21.15
CA SER A 40 -1.47 8.09 19.89
C SER A 40 -0.43 8.04 18.77
N GLY A 41 -0.41 6.91 18.05
CA GLY A 41 0.47 6.73 16.90
C GLY A 41 0.24 7.82 15.84
N PRO A 42 1.15 7.95 14.87
CA PRO A 42 1.13 9.07 13.92
C PRO A 42 -0.20 9.19 13.13
N VAL A 43 -0.69 10.42 12.98
CA VAL A 43 -1.94 10.75 12.25
C VAL A 43 -1.65 11.52 10.95
N GLY A 44 -2.52 11.36 9.95
CA GLY A 44 -2.50 12.16 8.72
C GLY A 44 -1.74 11.51 7.56
N ARG A 45 -1.78 12.17 6.39
CA ARG A 45 -1.31 11.65 5.09
C ARG A 45 0.22 11.62 4.91
N GLY A 46 1.00 11.78 5.98
CA GLY A 46 2.46 11.77 5.90
C GLY A 46 3.05 10.37 5.70
N GLY A 47 4.35 10.32 5.43
CA GLY A 47 5.12 9.07 5.28
C GLY A 47 4.66 8.25 4.08
N TRP A 48 4.58 6.93 4.26
CA TRP A 48 4.23 5.96 3.21
C TRP A 48 2.82 6.13 2.61
N LEU A 49 1.91 6.86 3.26
CA LEU A 49 0.60 7.20 2.67
C LEU A 49 0.73 8.08 1.43
N ILE A 50 1.79 8.88 1.31
CA ILE A 50 2.09 9.64 0.09
C ILE A 50 2.33 8.67 -1.07
N ALA A 51 3.11 7.60 -0.84
CA ALA A 51 3.39 6.60 -1.85
C ALA A 51 2.11 5.86 -2.29
N VAL A 52 1.20 5.56 -1.35
CA VAL A 52 -0.12 5.00 -1.69
C VAL A 52 -0.91 5.95 -2.58
N ALA A 53 -0.92 7.26 -2.29
CA ALA A 53 -1.60 8.25 -3.11
C ALA A 53 -0.99 8.34 -4.53
N VAL A 54 0.34 8.36 -4.61
CA VAL A 54 1.07 8.36 -5.89
C VAL A 54 0.73 7.11 -6.68
N MET A 55 0.71 5.93 -6.05
CA MET A 55 0.39 4.68 -6.72
C MET A 55 -1.05 4.67 -7.27
N LEU A 56 -2.04 5.11 -6.48
CA LEU A 56 -3.43 5.21 -6.94
C LEU A 56 -3.56 6.16 -8.14
N ALA A 57 -2.93 7.33 -8.07
CA ALA A 57 -2.92 8.30 -9.17
C ALA A 57 -2.22 7.74 -10.42
N TRP A 58 -1.07 7.09 -10.24
CA TRP A 58 -0.34 6.43 -11.32
C TRP A 58 -1.18 5.32 -11.98
N SER A 59 -1.88 4.51 -11.18
CA SER A 59 -2.78 3.48 -11.68
C SER A 59 -3.96 4.06 -12.47
N LEU A 60 -4.44 5.26 -12.15
CA LEU A 60 -5.45 5.95 -12.96
C LEU A 60 -4.89 6.39 -14.31
N LEU A 61 -3.70 7.01 -14.31
CA LEU A 61 -3.03 7.40 -15.55
C LEU A 61 -2.77 6.20 -16.46
N TYR A 62 -2.27 5.10 -15.89
CA TYR A 62 -2.11 3.84 -16.60
C TYR A 62 -3.44 3.33 -17.15
N GLY A 63 -4.51 3.38 -16.35
CA GLY A 63 -5.86 2.99 -16.77
C GLY A 63 -6.37 3.80 -17.97
N ILE A 64 -6.12 5.11 -18.01
CA ILE A 64 -6.48 5.97 -19.16
C ILE A 64 -5.76 5.51 -20.42
N VAL A 65 -4.44 5.32 -20.35
CA VAL A 65 -3.63 4.87 -21.49
C VAL A 65 -4.07 3.48 -21.96
N ASN A 66 -4.32 2.56 -21.01
CA ASN A 66 -4.76 1.21 -21.31
C ASN A 66 -6.13 1.20 -22.00
N LEU A 67 -7.11 1.92 -21.45
CA LEU A 67 -8.45 2.03 -22.04
C LEU A 67 -8.42 2.68 -23.43
N ALA A 68 -7.62 3.73 -23.62
CA ALA A 68 -7.44 4.35 -24.93
C ALA A 68 -6.85 3.35 -25.95
N GLY A 69 -5.82 2.58 -25.55
CA GLY A 69 -5.23 1.54 -26.38
C GLY A 69 -6.24 0.44 -26.76
N LEU A 70 -7.01 -0.04 -25.79
CA LEU A 70 -8.05 -1.05 -26.02
C LEU A 70 -9.16 -0.53 -26.93
N ALA A 71 -9.58 0.73 -26.77
CA ALA A 71 -10.58 1.37 -27.62
C ALA A 71 -10.11 1.51 -29.07
N LEU A 72 -8.84 1.89 -29.28
CA LEU A 72 -8.23 1.95 -30.61
C LEU A 72 -8.17 0.57 -31.27
N MET A 73 -7.78 -0.47 -30.51
CA MET A 73 -7.82 -1.84 -31.01
C MET A 73 -9.23 -2.25 -31.40
N LEU A 74 -10.25 -1.90 -30.59
CA LEU A 74 -11.64 -2.28 -30.84
C LEU A 74 -12.23 -1.61 -32.09
N ALA A 75 -11.73 -0.43 -32.45
CA ALA A 75 -12.08 0.25 -33.70
C ALA A 75 -11.41 -0.37 -34.95
N SER A 76 -10.50 -1.35 -34.79
CA SER A 76 -9.81 -1.98 -35.90
C SER A 76 -10.75 -2.85 -36.74
N PRO A 77 -10.82 -2.67 -38.07
CA PRO A 77 -11.67 -3.47 -38.94
C PRO A 77 -11.17 -4.92 -39.13
N GLU A 78 -9.95 -5.24 -38.69
CA GLU A 78 -9.32 -6.57 -38.86
C GLU A 78 -9.70 -7.58 -37.75
N LEU A 79 -10.54 -7.17 -36.79
CA LEU A 79 -10.97 -8.01 -35.68
C LEU A 79 -12.03 -9.02 -36.13
N ASP A 80 -11.71 -10.31 -36.02
CA ASP A 80 -12.74 -11.35 -36.06
C ASP A 80 -13.68 -11.26 -34.85
N ALA A 81 -14.87 -11.88 -34.96
CA ALA A 81 -15.91 -11.81 -33.94
C ALA A 81 -15.47 -12.29 -32.54
N ASN A 82 -14.59 -13.30 -32.48
CA ASN A 82 -14.12 -13.87 -31.22
C ASN A 82 -13.15 -12.90 -30.51
N LYS A 83 -12.21 -12.33 -31.26
CA LYS A 83 -11.29 -11.31 -30.73
C LYS A 83 -12.04 -10.04 -30.33
N HIS A 84 -13.07 -9.66 -31.09
CA HIS A 84 -13.91 -8.51 -30.76
C HIS A 84 -14.64 -8.70 -29.43
N ALA A 85 -15.26 -9.86 -29.20
CA ALA A 85 -15.91 -10.19 -27.94
C ALA A 85 -14.92 -10.23 -26.75
N ALA A 86 -13.74 -10.83 -26.93
CA ALA A 86 -12.70 -10.85 -25.91
C ALA A 86 -12.21 -9.44 -25.56
N LEU A 87 -12.02 -8.59 -26.57
CA LEU A 87 -11.57 -7.21 -26.37
C LEU A 87 -12.63 -6.35 -25.68
N GLN A 88 -13.91 -6.52 -26.01
CA GLN A 88 -15.01 -5.87 -25.29
C GLN A 88 -15.04 -6.25 -23.82
N PHE A 89 -14.81 -7.53 -23.50
CA PHE A 89 -14.70 -7.99 -22.12
C PHE A 89 -13.53 -7.30 -21.40
N PHE A 90 -12.36 -7.21 -22.03
CA PHE A 90 -11.22 -6.48 -21.45
C PHE A 90 -11.51 -4.99 -21.23
N VAL A 91 -12.16 -4.31 -22.19
CA VAL A 91 -12.57 -2.91 -22.02
C VAL A 91 -13.50 -2.76 -20.82
N LEU A 92 -14.49 -3.64 -20.68
CA LEU A 92 -15.43 -3.61 -19.56
C LEU A 92 -14.72 -3.79 -18.21
N VAL A 93 -13.85 -4.80 -18.10
CA VAL A 93 -13.10 -5.08 -16.87
C VAL A 93 -12.15 -3.94 -16.53
N SER A 94 -11.39 -3.43 -17.52
CA SER A 94 -10.50 -2.28 -17.34
C SER A 94 -11.27 -1.03 -16.92
N GLY A 95 -12.45 -0.79 -17.50
CA GLY A 95 -13.32 0.33 -17.15
C GLY A 95 -13.85 0.22 -15.72
N ALA A 96 -14.29 -0.97 -15.31
CA ALA A 96 -14.73 -1.24 -13.94
C ALA A 96 -13.58 -1.04 -12.93
N MET A 97 -12.38 -1.53 -13.26
CA MET A 97 -11.18 -1.34 -12.42
C MET A 97 -10.77 0.12 -12.32
N PHE A 98 -10.90 0.89 -13.40
CA PHE A 98 -10.65 2.33 -13.40
C PHE A 98 -11.61 3.07 -12.47
N VAL A 99 -12.91 2.80 -12.58
CA VAL A 99 -13.93 3.40 -11.71
C VAL A 99 -13.72 3.00 -10.25
N PHE A 100 -13.36 1.73 -9.99
CA PHE A 100 -13.07 1.28 -8.63
C PHE A 100 -11.85 2.00 -8.05
N ASN A 101 -10.77 2.14 -8.82
CA ASN A 101 -9.59 2.91 -8.40
C ASN A 101 -9.96 4.38 -8.08
N LEU A 102 -10.79 5.02 -8.92
CA LEU A 102 -11.25 6.38 -8.70
C LEU A 102 -12.04 6.50 -7.38
N ALA A 103 -12.92 5.53 -7.10
CA ALA A 103 -13.64 5.47 -5.83
C ALA A 103 -12.69 5.29 -4.63
N VAL A 104 -11.68 4.43 -4.75
CA VAL A 104 -10.66 4.23 -3.70
C VAL A 104 -9.86 5.51 -3.46
N LEU A 105 -9.48 6.23 -4.52
CA LEU A 105 -8.79 7.52 -4.42
C LEU A 105 -9.68 8.59 -3.78
N ALA A 106 -10.98 8.62 -4.10
CA ALA A 106 -11.94 9.50 -3.45
C ALA A 106 -12.06 9.19 -1.95
N LEU A 107 -12.16 7.92 -1.56
CA LEU A 107 -12.17 7.50 -0.16
C LEU A 107 -10.88 7.92 0.57
N TYR A 108 -9.73 7.82 -0.08
CA TYR A 108 -8.46 8.34 0.42
C TYR A 108 -8.50 9.87 0.64
N GLY A 109 -9.02 10.60 -0.35
CA GLY A 109 -9.24 12.05 -0.36
C GLY A 109 -10.20 12.53 0.73
N MET A 110 -11.20 11.72 1.08
CA MET A 110 -12.17 12.02 2.12
C MET A 110 -11.71 11.56 3.51
N LYS A 111 -10.57 10.87 3.62
CA LYS A 111 -10.12 10.19 4.85
C LYS A 111 -11.19 9.24 5.40
N SER A 112 -11.89 8.55 4.51
CA SER A 112 -13.00 7.66 4.87
C SER A 112 -12.51 6.39 5.57
N PRO A 113 -13.23 5.87 6.59
CA PRO A 113 -12.90 4.61 7.26
C PRO A 113 -13.03 3.38 6.34
N TRP A 114 -13.70 3.54 5.19
CA TRP A 114 -13.82 2.48 4.18
C TRP A 114 -12.57 2.36 3.31
N PHE A 115 -11.71 3.37 3.27
CA PHE A 115 -10.54 3.41 2.40
C PHE A 115 -9.64 2.16 2.55
N PRO A 116 -9.20 1.74 3.76
CA PRO A 116 -8.27 0.62 3.87
C PRO A 116 -8.84 -0.69 3.33
N ARG A 117 -10.14 -0.94 3.55
CA ARG A 117 -10.83 -2.13 3.05
C ARG A 117 -10.99 -2.09 1.53
N ALA A 118 -11.44 -0.96 1.00
CA ALA A 118 -11.61 -0.77 -0.44
C ALA A 118 -10.27 -0.87 -1.19
N TYR A 119 -9.20 -0.32 -0.62
CA TYR A 119 -7.86 -0.40 -1.18
C TYR A 119 -7.33 -1.84 -1.22
N VAL A 120 -7.46 -2.60 -0.13
CA VAL A 120 -7.07 -4.02 -0.11
C VAL A 120 -7.91 -4.85 -1.08
N ALA A 121 -9.23 -4.60 -1.15
CA ALA A 121 -10.11 -5.26 -2.11
C ALA A 121 -9.68 -4.95 -3.56
N TRP A 122 -9.34 -3.69 -3.86
CA TRP A 122 -8.85 -3.28 -5.17
C TRP A 122 -7.54 -4.00 -5.55
N LEU A 123 -6.56 -4.09 -4.65
CA LEU A 123 -5.32 -4.85 -4.86
C LEU A 123 -5.59 -6.34 -5.09
N GLY A 124 -6.58 -6.91 -4.39
CA GLY A 124 -7.00 -8.30 -4.56
C GLY A 124 -7.63 -8.55 -5.93
N VAL A 125 -8.55 -7.68 -6.37
CA VAL A 125 -9.18 -7.78 -7.69
C VAL A 125 -8.14 -7.59 -8.81
N ASP A 126 -7.19 -6.68 -8.65
CA ASP A 126 -6.06 -6.52 -9.60
C ASP A 126 -5.29 -7.82 -9.79
N LEU A 127 -4.98 -8.56 -8.71
CA LEU A 127 -4.30 -9.86 -8.81
C LEU A 127 -5.12 -10.90 -9.57
N VAL A 128 -6.42 -10.98 -9.28
CA VAL A 128 -7.32 -11.92 -9.97
C VAL A 128 -7.43 -11.58 -11.45
N ALA A 129 -7.67 -10.31 -11.78
CA ALA A 129 -7.76 -9.85 -13.16
C ALA A 129 -6.46 -10.15 -13.94
N MET A 130 -5.30 -9.94 -13.31
CA MET A 130 -4.01 -10.25 -13.91
C MET A 130 -3.82 -11.75 -14.14
N ALA A 131 -4.18 -12.58 -13.17
CA ALA A 131 -4.10 -14.04 -13.30
C ALA A 131 -4.98 -14.56 -14.44
N VAL A 132 -6.19 -14.02 -14.58
CA VAL A 132 -7.09 -14.32 -15.69
C VAL A 132 -6.48 -13.89 -17.02
N ALA A 133 -5.97 -12.66 -17.12
CA ALA A 133 -5.35 -12.14 -18.35
C ALA A 133 -4.16 -12.99 -18.79
N TYR A 134 -3.28 -13.36 -17.86
CA TYR A 134 -2.14 -14.23 -18.14
C TYR A 134 -2.54 -15.66 -18.50
N GLY A 135 -3.58 -16.22 -17.85
CA GLY A 135 -4.12 -17.53 -18.18
C GLY A 135 -4.68 -17.56 -19.61
N LEU A 136 -5.40 -16.51 -20.02
CA LEU A 136 -5.88 -16.37 -21.39
C LEU A 136 -4.74 -16.22 -22.40
N LEU A 137 -3.71 -15.44 -22.08
CA LEU A 137 -2.53 -15.30 -22.94
C LEU A 137 -1.75 -16.61 -23.09
N ALA A 138 -1.60 -17.37 -22.01
CA ALA A 138 -0.94 -18.69 -22.05
C ALA A 138 -1.73 -19.66 -22.95
N GLN A 139 -3.05 -19.66 -22.88
CA GLN A 139 -3.88 -20.47 -23.79
C GLN A 139 -3.72 -20.03 -25.26
N ALA A 140 -3.75 -18.72 -25.52
CA ALA A 140 -3.61 -18.18 -26.88
C ALA A 140 -2.23 -18.47 -27.52
N THR A 141 -1.20 -18.68 -26.71
CA THR A 141 0.18 -18.94 -27.15
C THR A 141 0.57 -20.42 -27.10
N GLY A 142 -0.38 -21.33 -26.89
CA GLY A 142 -0.11 -22.77 -26.81
C GLY A 142 0.72 -23.19 -25.58
N GLY A 143 0.68 -22.41 -24.50
CA GLY A 143 1.35 -22.70 -23.23
C GLY A 143 2.80 -22.22 -23.15
N GLY A 144 3.41 -21.73 -24.24
CA GLY A 144 4.82 -21.32 -24.28
C GLY A 144 5.21 -20.23 -23.28
N PHE A 145 4.24 -19.43 -22.82
CA PHE A 145 4.45 -18.34 -21.87
C PHE A 145 3.97 -18.64 -20.45
N LEU A 146 3.46 -19.85 -20.16
CA LEU A 146 2.82 -20.13 -18.88
C LEU A 146 3.77 -19.92 -17.68
N GLY A 147 5.02 -20.37 -17.79
CA GLY A 147 6.03 -20.18 -16.73
C GLY A 147 6.35 -18.71 -16.46
N VAL A 148 6.49 -17.91 -17.52
CA VAL A 148 6.76 -16.46 -17.41
C VAL A 148 5.55 -15.74 -16.83
N ALA A 149 4.35 -16.09 -17.26
CA ALA A 149 3.08 -15.58 -16.73
C ALA A 149 2.92 -15.84 -15.23
N ILE A 150 3.19 -17.08 -14.79
CA ILE A 150 3.15 -17.46 -13.36
C ILE A 150 4.20 -16.66 -12.58
N ALA A 151 5.44 -16.59 -13.07
CA ALA A 151 6.50 -15.83 -12.41
C ALA A 151 6.13 -14.34 -12.28
N ALA A 152 5.57 -13.74 -13.33
CA ALA A 152 5.12 -12.35 -13.32
C ALA A 152 3.96 -12.11 -12.33
N ALA A 153 2.99 -13.02 -12.27
CA ALA A 153 1.89 -12.95 -11.32
C ALA A 153 2.39 -13.06 -9.86
N ILE A 154 3.31 -13.99 -9.58
CA ILE A 154 3.93 -14.15 -8.26
C ILE A 154 4.74 -12.90 -7.90
N ALA A 155 5.56 -12.40 -8.81
CA ALA A 155 6.36 -11.19 -8.58
C ALA A 155 5.46 -9.98 -8.26
N ARG A 156 4.37 -9.79 -9.02
CA ARG A 156 3.40 -8.73 -8.76
C ARG A 156 2.71 -8.92 -7.40
N ALA A 157 2.31 -10.14 -7.05
CA ALA A 157 1.70 -10.43 -5.76
C ALA A 157 2.65 -10.11 -4.59
N LEU A 158 3.91 -10.54 -4.66
CA LEU A 158 4.86 -10.46 -3.56
C LEU A 158 5.54 -9.10 -3.43
N PHE A 159 5.88 -8.46 -4.54
CA PHE A 159 6.70 -7.25 -4.53
C PHE A 159 5.91 -5.99 -4.87
N TRP A 160 4.82 -6.10 -5.62
CA TRP A 160 3.95 -4.96 -5.92
C TRP A 160 2.81 -4.87 -4.90
N ASN A 161 1.88 -5.81 -4.88
CA ASN A 161 0.65 -5.68 -4.09
C ASN A 161 0.84 -6.05 -2.60
N GLY A 162 1.63 -7.08 -2.31
CA GLY A 162 1.84 -7.63 -0.97
C GLY A 162 2.28 -6.59 0.07
N PRO A 163 3.34 -5.80 -0.17
CA PRO A 163 3.81 -4.79 0.78
C PRO A 163 2.73 -3.75 1.08
N TRP A 164 1.95 -3.35 0.08
CA TRP A 164 0.87 -2.39 0.26
C TRP A 164 -0.34 -2.96 1.00
N ILE A 165 -0.68 -4.23 0.77
CA ILE A 165 -1.72 -4.92 1.55
C ILE A 165 -1.29 -5.00 3.01
N ALA A 166 -0.06 -5.47 3.28
CA ALA A 166 0.47 -5.56 4.63
C ALA A 166 0.50 -4.18 5.30
N TYR A 167 0.96 -3.15 4.59
CA TYR A 167 0.97 -1.77 5.08
C TYR A 167 -0.44 -1.27 5.41
N ALA A 168 -1.43 -1.47 4.54
CA ALA A 168 -2.80 -1.02 4.74
C ALA A 168 -3.47 -1.69 5.96
N ILE A 169 -3.15 -2.96 6.24
CA ILE A 169 -3.73 -3.73 7.35
C ILE A 169 -3.01 -3.45 8.67
N MET A 170 -1.67 -3.44 8.65
CA MET A 170 -0.86 -3.45 9.88
C MET A 170 -0.50 -2.04 10.35
N SER A 171 -0.44 -1.05 9.47
CA SER A 171 0.06 0.29 9.85
C SER A 171 -0.86 1.02 10.82
N ASP A 172 -0.31 1.41 11.98
CA ASP A 172 -1.00 2.27 12.93
C ASP A 172 -1.34 3.63 12.34
N ARG A 173 -0.52 4.15 11.43
CA ARG A 173 -0.82 5.41 10.72
C ARG A 173 -2.10 5.30 9.89
N VAL A 174 -2.31 4.19 9.20
CA VAL A 174 -3.54 3.95 8.41
C VAL A 174 -4.75 3.88 9.35
N LYS A 175 -4.65 3.09 10.42
CA LYS A 175 -5.73 2.98 11.44
C LYS A 175 -6.06 4.34 12.04
N ASN A 176 -5.04 5.11 12.45
CA ASN A 176 -5.24 6.40 13.09
C ASN A 176 -5.75 7.48 12.11
N THR A 177 -5.38 7.40 10.84
CA THR A 177 -5.79 8.40 9.84
C THR A 177 -7.22 8.17 9.32
N PHE A 178 -7.61 6.91 9.12
CA PHE A 178 -8.87 6.57 8.45
C PHE A 178 -9.92 5.97 9.39
N VAL A 179 -9.52 5.25 10.45
CA VAL A 179 -10.45 4.49 11.32
C VAL A 179 -10.76 5.23 12.62
N ALA A 180 -9.77 5.91 13.21
CA ALA A 180 -9.90 6.49 14.55
C ALA A 180 -10.89 7.67 14.67
N ARG A 181 -11.38 8.26 13.56
CA ARG A 181 -12.35 9.38 13.57
C ARG A 181 -13.81 8.98 13.86
N ARG A 182 -14.05 7.88 14.58
CA ARG A 182 -15.40 7.45 15.02
C ARG A 182 -15.69 7.71 16.50
N GLY A 183 -14.86 8.49 17.18
CA GLY A 183 -15.09 8.97 18.55
C GLY A 183 -15.50 10.42 18.55
#